data_AF-A0A0L0DG93-F1
#
_entry.id   AF-A0A0L0DG93-F1
#
_cell.length_a   1.000
_cell.length_b   1.000
_cell.length_c   1.000
_cell.angle_alpha   90.00
_cell.angle_beta   90.00
_cell.angle_gamma   90.00
#
_symmetry.space_group_name_H-M   'P 1'
#
loop_
_entity.id
_entity.type
_entity.pdbx_description
1 polymer ?
#
loop_
_entity_poly.entity_id
_entity_poly.type
_entity_poly.pdbx_seq_one_letter_code
_entity_poly.pdbx_strand_id
1 'polypeptide(L)'
;MAANTYSSRVLIGNWSEDLELEKLRLREFLDKKEAGTLRLTQSLAALTPAGVSASTQGAVAWGAYLALYAEHSGALASLDVNGALALAKAHNEGDAAVAAVEVACGTVAHEGPRARSVFQIVPAHKYVASDRVVCYGDKIRLVSHEAYAPQPVALASRLKNPTTFSLPSHLQEVYATAAQPFPHASVWTIEHFDPLLRDEAEGHPVPANGRVIIRHCATNACLASTGKSTAPGAPTEVCVHTFFNTHKAEEPQNHWALVMDDEPPQPNP
;
A
#
# COMPACT_ATOMS: atom_id res chain seq x y z
N MET A 1 39.57 34.60 -8.51
CA MET A 1 38.61 35.63 -8.96
C MET A 1 37.32 34.92 -9.28
N ALA A 2 36.20 35.26 -8.64
CA ALA A 2 34.90 34.71 -9.01
C ALA A 2 34.45 35.37 -10.32
N ALA A 3 34.29 34.59 -11.38
CA ALA A 3 33.73 35.10 -12.62
C ALA A 3 32.25 35.41 -12.38
N ASN A 4 31.80 36.62 -12.73
CA ASN A 4 30.39 36.96 -12.74
C ASN A 4 29.67 35.98 -13.68
N THR A 5 28.71 35.21 -13.16
CA THR A 5 27.86 34.34 -13.96
C THR A 5 26.76 35.18 -14.61
N TYR A 6 26.66 35.10 -15.93
CA TYR A 6 25.62 35.78 -16.72
C TYR A 6 24.60 34.74 -17.22
N SER A 7 23.38 35.17 -17.54
CA SER A 7 22.37 34.25 -18.10
C SER A 7 22.69 33.88 -19.55
N SER A 8 22.14 32.77 -20.03
CA SER A 8 22.24 32.29 -21.43
C SER A 8 21.77 33.30 -22.48
N ARG A 9 21.03 34.34 -22.05
CA ARG A 9 20.54 35.44 -22.90
C ARG A 9 21.57 36.54 -23.13
N VAL A 10 22.58 36.63 -22.26
CA VAL A 10 23.68 37.59 -22.40
C VAL A 10 24.78 36.89 -23.19
N LEU A 11 25.18 37.48 -24.32
CA LEU A 11 26.13 36.89 -25.27
C LEU A 11 27.59 36.95 -24.75
N ILE A 12 27.83 36.38 -23.56
CA ILE A 12 29.12 36.37 -22.87
C ILE A 12 29.49 34.94 -22.53
N GLY A 13 30.77 34.59 -22.73
CA GLY A 13 31.27 33.26 -22.41
C GLY A 13 30.60 32.19 -23.25
N ASN A 14 30.12 31.13 -22.60
CA ASN A 14 29.56 29.95 -23.25
C ASN A 14 28.05 30.03 -23.54
N TRP A 15 27.54 31.24 -23.75
CA TRP A 15 26.11 31.52 -23.87
C TRP A 15 25.40 30.69 -24.94
N SER A 16 26.08 30.36 -26.04
CA SER A 16 25.51 29.58 -27.14
C SER A 16 25.29 28.12 -26.77
N GLU A 17 26.25 27.50 -26.08
CA GLU A 17 26.11 26.14 -25.57
C GLU A 17 25.04 26.09 -24.48
N ASP A 18 25.01 27.08 -23.57
CA ASP A 18 23.98 27.17 -22.53
C ASP A 18 22.56 27.29 -23.12
N LEU A 19 22.40 28.10 -24.18
CA LEU A 19 21.12 28.26 -24.89
C LEU A 19 20.70 26.99 -25.63
N GLU A 20 21.63 26.29 -26.27
CA GLU A 20 21.35 25.00 -26.93
C GLU A 20 20.98 23.91 -25.93
N LEU A 21 21.67 23.86 -24.79
CA LEU A 21 21.39 22.94 -23.70
C LEU A 21 19.98 23.18 -23.13
N GLU A 22 19.58 24.45 -22.92
CA GLU A 22 18.21 24.80 -22.53
C GLU A 22 17.16 24.33 -23.55
N LYS A 23 17.43 24.50 -24.85
CA LYS A 23 16.53 24.02 -25.92
C LYS A 23 16.41 22.50 -25.92
N LEU A 24 17.52 21.77 -25.73
CA LEU A 24 17.51 20.31 -25.66
C LEU A 24 16.72 19.81 -24.44
N ARG A 25 16.92 20.42 -23.26
CA ARG A 25 16.14 20.12 -22.05
C ARG A 25 14.64 20.35 -22.26
N LEU A 26 14.27 21.45 -22.93
CA LEU A 26 12.87 21.74 -23.22
C LEU A 26 12.27 20.74 -24.21
N ARG A 27 13.00 20.38 -25.27
CA ARG A 27 12.55 19.36 -26.22
C ARG A 27 12.33 18.02 -25.52
N GLU A 28 13.31 17.56 -24.74
CA GLU A 28 13.19 16.31 -23.98
C GLU A 28 12.00 16.34 -23.01
N PHE A 29 11.74 17.49 -22.38
CA PHE A 29 10.56 17.67 -21.53
C PHE A 29 9.26 17.58 -22.33
N LEU A 30 9.16 18.22 -23.49
CA LEU A 30 7.98 18.19 -24.35
C LEU A 30 7.72 16.78 -24.91
N ASP A 31 8.76 16.10 -25.37
CA ASP A 31 8.67 14.71 -25.86
C ASP A 31 8.17 13.79 -24.74
N LYS A 32 8.70 13.92 -23.52
CA LYS A 32 8.23 13.18 -22.34
C LYS A 32 6.81 13.56 -21.92
N LYS A 33 6.43 14.84 -22.09
CA LYS A 33 5.07 15.33 -21.80
C LYS A 33 4.05 14.71 -22.76
N GLU A 34 4.35 14.70 -24.05
CA GLU A 34 3.50 14.10 -25.09
C GLU A 34 3.41 12.58 -24.92
N ALA A 35 4.51 11.91 -24.57
CA ALA A 35 4.51 10.49 -24.26
C ALA A 35 3.86 10.14 -22.91
N GLY A 36 3.54 11.12 -22.05
CA GLY A 36 2.96 10.89 -20.72
C GLY A 36 3.91 10.21 -19.73
N THR A 37 5.21 10.12 -20.02
CA THR A 37 6.23 9.44 -19.19
C THR A 37 6.88 10.35 -18.15
N LEU A 38 6.38 11.58 -18.00
CA LEU A 38 6.82 12.46 -16.92
C LEU A 38 6.53 11.82 -15.56
N ARG A 39 7.50 11.90 -14.64
CA ARG A 39 7.36 11.39 -13.27
C ARG A 39 6.11 11.93 -12.58
N LEU A 40 5.79 13.21 -12.82
CA LEU A 40 4.59 13.84 -12.29
C LEU A 40 3.33 13.09 -12.75
N THR A 41 3.14 12.92 -14.06
CA THR A 41 1.97 12.23 -14.62
C THR A 41 1.84 10.79 -14.11
N GLN A 42 2.95 10.04 -14.07
CA GLN A 42 2.95 8.66 -13.56
C GLN A 42 2.66 8.59 -12.06
N SER A 43 3.16 9.56 -11.27
CA SER A 43 2.86 9.65 -9.84
C SER A 43 1.41 10.00 -9.55
N LEU A 44 0.77 10.78 -10.43
CA LEU A 44 -0.65 11.15 -10.29
C LEU A 44 -1.58 9.95 -10.47
N ALA A 45 -1.21 8.97 -11.30
CA ALA A 45 -1.99 7.73 -11.48
C ALA A 45 -2.23 7.00 -10.15
N ALA A 46 -1.18 6.84 -9.33
CA ALA A 46 -1.28 6.23 -7.99
C ALA A 46 -2.12 7.06 -7.00
N LEU A 47 -2.32 8.35 -7.28
CA LEU A 47 -3.11 9.28 -6.47
C LEU A 47 -4.53 9.48 -6.98
N THR A 48 -4.92 8.81 -8.08
CA THR A 48 -6.28 8.86 -8.59
C THR A 48 -7.27 8.36 -7.52
N PRO A 49 -8.45 9.00 -7.40
CA PRO A 49 -9.50 8.49 -6.54
C PRO A 49 -9.93 7.12 -7.06
N ALA A 50 -9.97 6.14 -6.17
CA ALA A 50 -10.42 4.79 -6.48
C ALA A 50 -11.58 4.44 -5.56
N GLY A 51 -12.65 3.92 -6.15
CA GLY A 51 -13.81 3.46 -5.39
C GLY A 51 -13.48 2.24 -4.55
N VAL A 52 -14.23 2.07 -3.47
CA VAL A 52 -14.21 0.87 -2.65
C VAL A 52 -15.47 0.07 -2.98
N SER A 53 -15.41 -1.25 -2.90
CA SER A 53 -16.59 -2.08 -3.15
C SER A 53 -17.58 -1.98 -1.98
N ALA A 54 -18.87 -2.08 -2.30
CA ALA A 54 -19.94 -2.25 -1.30
C ALA A 54 -19.87 -3.66 -0.67
N SER A 55 -20.42 -3.82 0.53
CA SER A 55 -20.49 -5.14 1.15
C SER A 55 -21.55 -6.04 0.51
N THR A 56 -21.31 -7.35 0.59
CA THR A 56 -22.33 -8.34 0.26
C THR A 56 -22.98 -8.76 1.58
N GLN A 57 -24.21 -8.28 1.84
CA GLN A 57 -24.96 -8.59 3.06
C GLN A 57 -24.24 -8.20 4.36
N GLY A 58 -23.49 -7.08 4.35
CA GLY A 58 -22.73 -6.62 5.51
C GLY A 58 -21.42 -7.38 5.74
N ALA A 59 -21.03 -8.29 4.85
CA ALA A 59 -19.78 -9.04 4.90
C ALA A 59 -18.86 -8.75 3.70
N VAL A 60 -17.57 -9.00 3.90
CA VAL A 60 -16.55 -8.84 2.84
C VAL A 60 -16.63 -10.01 1.86
N ALA A 61 -16.80 -9.71 0.56
CA ALA A 61 -16.79 -10.71 -0.50
C ALA A 61 -15.39 -10.91 -1.10
N TRP A 62 -15.13 -12.08 -1.69
CA TRP A 62 -13.88 -12.32 -2.43
C TRP A 62 -13.81 -11.44 -3.68
N GLY A 63 -12.62 -10.92 -3.97
CA GLY A 63 -12.38 -10.03 -5.11
C GLY A 63 -12.85 -8.59 -4.90
N ALA A 64 -13.45 -8.27 -3.75
CA ALA A 64 -13.84 -6.92 -3.38
C ALA A 64 -12.61 -6.03 -3.19
N TYR A 65 -12.77 -4.75 -3.53
CA TYR A 65 -11.82 -3.69 -3.23
C TYR A 65 -12.16 -3.08 -1.88
N LEU A 66 -11.19 -3.00 -0.98
CA LEU A 66 -11.31 -2.45 0.37
C LEU A 66 -10.13 -1.55 0.69
N ALA A 67 -10.30 -0.62 1.63
CA ALA A 67 -9.19 0.14 2.20
C ALA A 67 -8.91 -0.29 3.63
N LEU A 68 -7.64 -0.27 4.05
CA LEU A 68 -7.25 -0.61 5.42
C LEU A 68 -7.10 0.66 6.24
N TYR A 69 -7.97 0.87 7.22
CA TYR A 69 -7.88 2.00 8.13
C TYR A 69 -7.19 1.58 9.43
N ALA A 70 -6.09 2.26 9.77
CA ALA A 70 -5.39 2.05 11.02
C ALA A 70 -6.05 2.88 12.12
N GLU A 71 -6.54 2.22 13.17
CA GLU A 71 -7.21 2.93 14.27
C GLU A 71 -6.25 3.86 15.01
N HIS A 72 -5.02 3.42 15.28
CA HIS A 72 -4.05 4.19 16.04
C HIS A 72 -3.55 5.46 15.34
N SER A 73 -3.25 5.39 14.03
CA SER A 73 -2.76 6.54 13.27
C SER A 73 -3.87 7.37 12.63
N GLY A 74 -5.12 6.88 12.66
CA GLY A 74 -6.28 7.56 12.05
C GLY A 74 -6.14 7.74 10.54
N ALA A 75 -5.46 6.81 9.87
CA ALA A 75 -5.03 6.96 8.48
C ALA A 75 -5.16 5.65 7.69
N LEU A 76 -5.25 5.76 6.36
CA LEU A 76 -5.38 4.61 5.47
C LEU A 76 -4.00 4.06 5.13
N ALA A 77 -3.84 2.73 5.12
CA ALA A 77 -2.65 2.09 4.59
C ALA A 77 -2.53 2.37 3.09
N SER A 78 -1.32 2.70 2.65
CA SER A 78 -1.04 3.11 1.29
C SER A 78 0.34 2.66 0.86
N LEU A 79 0.45 2.29 -0.41
CA LEU A 79 1.72 1.95 -1.05
C LEU A 79 2.46 3.22 -1.49
N ASP A 80 3.79 3.23 -1.45
CA ASP A 80 4.59 4.40 -1.85
C ASP A 80 4.45 4.74 -3.35
N VAL A 81 4.25 6.02 -3.64
CA VAL A 81 4.10 6.54 -5.01
C VAL A 81 5.37 6.31 -5.85
N ASN A 82 6.56 6.37 -5.23
CA ASN A 82 7.79 6.06 -5.96
C ASN A 82 7.88 4.58 -6.33
N GLY A 83 7.24 3.71 -5.55
CA GLY A 83 7.09 2.29 -5.87
C GLY A 83 6.30 2.07 -7.16
N ALA A 84 5.16 2.75 -7.33
CA ALA A 84 4.38 2.71 -8.57
C ALA A 84 5.22 3.11 -9.80
N LEU A 85 6.02 4.17 -9.66
CA LEU A 85 6.92 4.62 -10.71
C LEU A 85 8.00 3.58 -11.04
N ALA A 86 8.59 2.96 -10.03
CA ALA A 86 9.60 1.91 -10.21
C ALA A 86 9.00 0.68 -10.91
N LEU A 87 7.78 0.27 -10.53
CA LEU A 87 7.05 -0.83 -11.15
C LEU A 87 6.73 -0.54 -12.62
N ALA A 88 6.25 0.67 -12.94
CA ALA A 88 5.95 1.07 -14.31
C ALA A 88 7.20 1.06 -15.20
N LYS A 89 8.34 1.53 -14.68
CA LYS A 89 9.62 1.47 -15.39
C LYS A 89 10.07 0.03 -15.64
N ALA A 90 10.09 -0.79 -14.59
CA ALA A 90 10.49 -2.19 -14.69
C ALA A 90 9.59 -2.98 -15.66
N HIS A 91 8.29 -2.66 -15.70
CA HIS A 91 7.36 -3.26 -16.65
C HIS A 91 7.69 -2.90 -18.10
N ASN A 92 7.97 -1.63 -18.38
CA ASN A 92 8.30 -1.15 -19.73
C ASN A 92 9.65 -1.68 -20.23
N GLU A 93 10.62 -1.87 -19.33
CA GLU A 93 11.94 -2.40 -19.66
C GLU A 93 11.92 -3.89 -20.01
N GLY A 94 10.81 -4.58 -19.70
CA GLY A 94 10.58 -5.97 -20.05
C GLY A 94 11.46 -6.92 -19.22
N ASP A 95 10.80 -7.80 -18.46
CA ASP A 95 11.36 -8.96 -17.77
C ASP A 95 11.76 -8.78 -16.28
N ALA A 96 12.01 -9.91 -15.61
CA ALA A 96 12.17 -10.25 -14.17
C ALA A 96 12.49 -9.16 -13.10
N ALA A 97 13.04 -8.00 -13.47
CA ALA A 97 13.29 -6.86 -12.58
C ALA A 97 12.03 -6.40 -11.84
N VAL A 98 10.86 -6.51 -12.48
CA VAL A 98 9.54 -6.33 -11.88
C VAL A 98 9.40 -7.05 -10.53
N ALA A 99 9.79 -8.32 -10.48
CA ALA A 99 9.61 -9.16 -9.30
C ALA A 99 10.50 -8.72 -8.12
N ALA A 100 11.60 -8.02 -8.41
CA ALA A 100 12.52 -7.48 -7.43
C ALA A 100 12.08 -6.10 -6.88
N VAL A 101 11.06 -5.47 -7.48
CA VAL A 101 10.56 -4.18 -6.99
C VAL A 101 9.71 -4.42 -5.74
N GLU A 102 10.26 -4.00 -4.61
CA GLU A 102 9.58 -3.95 -3.33
C GLU A 102 9.09 -2.53 -3.08
N VAL A 103 7.83 -2.39 -2.69
CA VAL A 103 7.24 -1.08 -2.39
C VAL A 103 6.95 -0.95 -0.90
N ALA A 104 7.43 0.12 -0.28
CA ALA A 104 7.11 0.40 1.12
C ALA A 104 5.61 0.67 1.32
N CYS A 105 5.06 0.17 2.43
CA CYS A 105 3.71 0.49 2.88
C CYS A 105 3.77 1.47 4.07
N GLY A 106 2.89 2.47 4.06
CA GLY A 106 2.76 3.44 5.14
C GLY A 106 1.33 3.96 5.23
N THR A 107 0.94 4.56 6.34
CA THR A 107 -0.38 5.19 6.48
C THR A 107 -0.33 6.67 6.11
N VAL A 108 -1.34 7.15 5.37
CA VAL A 108 -1.48 8.55 4.97
C VAL A 108 -2.88 9.05 5.30
N ALA A 109 -2.95 10.22 5.93
CA ALA A 109 -4.21 10.92 6.16
C ALA A 109 -4.71 11.48 4.81
N HIS A 110 -5.83 10.96 4.32
CA HIS A 110 -6.45 11.40 3.07
C HIS A 110 -7.97 11.56 3.24
N GLU A 111 -8.53 12.51 2.47
CA GLU A 111 -9.97 12.80 2.40
C GLU A 111 -10.80 11.69 1.72
N GLY A 112 -10.16 10.60 1.28
CA GLY A 112 -10.85 9.44 0.71
C GLY A 112 -9.90 8.39 0.10
N PRO A 113 -10.45 7.23 -0.30
CA PRO A 113 -9.68 6.13 -0.88
C PRO A 113 -9.10 6.48 -2.26
N ARG A 114 -7.85 6.10 -2.48
CA ARG A 114 -7.11 6.32 -3.74
C ARG A 114 -6.53 5.00 -4.25
N ALA A 115 -6.11 4.94 -5.50
CA ALA A 115 -5.54 3.73 -6.11
C ALA A 115 -4.42 3.10 -5.25
N ARG A 116 -3.55 3.90 -4.63
CA ARG A 116 -2.48 3.43 -3.73
C ARG A 116 -2.94 2.90 -2.36
N SER A 117 -4.16 3.21 -1.92
CA SER A 117 -4.69 2.85 -0.60
C SER A 117 -5.83 1.83 -0.67
N VAL A 118 -6.22 1.43 -1.87
CA VAL A 118 -7.25 0.43 -2.13
C VAL A 118 -6.59 -0.89 -2.49
N PHE A 119 -7.04 -1.95 -1.82
CA PHE A 119 -6.54 -3.31 -1.98
C PHE A 119 -7.69 -4.24 -2.37
N GLN A 120 -7.44 -5.12 -3.32
CA GLN A 120 -8.31 -6.24 -3.63
C GLN A 120 -8.01 -7.40 -2.68
N ILE A 121 -9.06 -7.96 -2.07
CA ILE A 121 -8.93 -9.16 -1.26
C ILE A 121 -9.04 -10.40 -2.15
N VAL A 122 -7.98 -11.21 -2.20
CA VAL A 122 -7.93 -12.42 -3.03
C VAL A 122 -7.58 -13.63 -2.18
N PRO A 123 -8.10 -14.82 -2.50
CA PRO A 123 -7.80 -16.02 -1.74
C PRO A 123 -6.33 -16.44 -1.91
N ALA A 124 -5.71 -16.91 -0.83
CA ALA A 124 -4.34 -17.41 -0.88
C ALA A 124 -4.22 -18.72 -1.67
N HIS A 125 -5.28 -19.53 -1.65
CA HIS A 125 -5.36 -20.83 -2.31
C HIS A 125 -6.36 -20.78 -3.48
N LYS A 126 -6.11 -21.58 -4.53
CA LYS A 126 -6.90 -21.55 -5.78
C LYS A 126 -8.31 -22.15 -5.66
N TYR A 127 -8.65 -22.78 -4.53
CA TYR A 127 -9.86 -23.59 -4.36
C TYR A 127 -10.87 -22.95 -3.40
N VAL A 128 -11.15 -21.67 -3.56
CA VAL A 128 -12.23 -21.01 -2.82
C VAL A 128 -13.44 -20.91 -3.72
N ALA A 129 -14.59 -21.40 -3.26
CA ALA A 129 -15.85 -21.32 -3.99
C ALA A 129 -16.25 -19.85 -4.16
N SER A 130 -16.61 -19.47 -5.39
CA SER A 130 -16.89 -18.09 -5.78
C SER A 130 -18.08 -17.45 -5.03
N ASP A 131 -18.96 -18.25 -4.45
CA ASP A 131 -20.18 -17.82 -3.76
C ASP A 131 -19.97 -17.63 -2.24
N ARG A 132 -18.76 -17.89 -1.73
CA ARG A 132 -18.45 -17.72 -0.31
C ARG A 132 -18.06 -16.26 -0.03
N VAL A 133 -18.38 -15.77 1.17
CA VAL A 133 -17.79 -14.53 1.72
C VAL A 133 -16.45 -14.83 2.38
N VAL A 134 -15.67 -13.80 2.68
CA VAL A 134 -14.43 -13.93 3.45
C VAL A 134 -14.81 -14.19 4.91
N CYS A 135 -14.30 -15.28 5.48
CA CYS A 135 -14.51 -15.61 6.89
C CYS A 135 -13.25 -15.39 7.72
N TYR A 136 -13.41 -15.24 9.04
CA TYR A 136 -12.29 -15.27 9.97
C TYR A 136 -11.54 -16.59 9.89
N GLY A 137 -10.21 -16.52 9.91
CA GLY A 137 -9.30 -17.66 9.75
C GLY A 137 -8.95 -18.00 8.30
N ASP A 138 -9.69 -17.48 7.31
CA ASP A 138 -9.35 -17.71 5.90
C ASP A 138 -8.00 -17.09 5.52
N LYS A 139 -7.26 -17.78 4.66
CA LYS A 139 -5.97 -17.32 4.14
C LYS A 139 -6.19 -16.37 2.96
N ILE A 140 -5.78 -15.12 3.12
CA ILE A 140 -5.99 -14.04 2.15
C ILE A 140 -4.65 -13.50 1.61
N ARG A 141 -4.73 -12.79 0.49
CA ARG A 141 -3.72 -11.81 0.06
C ARG A 141 -4.41 -10.48 -0.20
N LEU A 142 -3.67 -9.41 0.07
CA LEU A 142 -4.09 -8.04 -0.21
C LEU A 142 -3.30 -7.55 -1.43
N VAL A 143 -3.98 -7.37 -2.55
CA VAL A 143 -3.37 -7.02 -3.84
C VAL A 143 -3.70 -5.56 -4.17
N SER A 144 -2.75 -4.80 -4.68
CA SER A 144 -2.96 -3.40 -5.09
C SER A 144 -4.03 -3.27 -6.17
N HIS A 145 -4.76 -2.15 -6.16
CA HIS A 145 -5.67 -1.78 -7.25
C HIS A 145 -4.95 -1.71 -8.62
N GLU A 146 -5.64 -2.04 -9.71
CA GLU A 146 -5.08 -2.03 -11.09
C GLU A 146 -4.57 -0.66 -11.55
N ALA A 147 -5.22 0.42 -11.11
CA ALA A 147 -4.78 1.79 -11.41
C ALA A 147 -3.47 2.19 -10.69
N TYR A 148 -3.04 1.44 -9.67
CA TYR A 148 -1.81 1.74 -8.94
C TYR A 148 -0.55 1.38 -9.74
N ALA A 149 -0.55 0.22 -10.38
CA ALA A 149 0.58 -0.29 -11.15
C ALA A 149 0.08 -1.21 -12.28
N PRO A 150 0.81 -1.29 -13.41
CA PRO A 150 0.40 -2.11 -14.56
C PRO A 150 0.32 -3.62 -14.26
N GLN A 151 0.91 -4.06 -13.15
CA GLN A 151 0.91 -5.45 -12.69
C GLN A 151 0.48 -5.52 -11.23
N PRO A 152 -0.19 -6.61 -10.81
CA PRO A 152 -0.69 -6.74 -9.45
C PRO A 152 0.46 -6.93 -8.46
N VAL A 153 0.41 -6.18 -7.37
CA VAL A 153 1.42 -6.22 -6.31
C VAL A 153 0.74 -6.65 -5.01
N ALA A 154 1.26 -7.68 -4.34
CA ALA A 154 0.68 -8.17 -3.09
C ALA A 154 1.44 -7.64 -1.88
N LEU A 155 0.71 -7.27 -0.83
CA LEU A 155 1.28 -6.92 0.46
C LEU A 155 1.96 -8.15 1.08
N ALA A 156 3.19 -7.98 1.54
CA ALA A 156 4.04 -9.03 2.07
C ALA A 156 4.90 -8.53 3.24
N SER A 157 5.48 -9.47 3.98
CA SER A 157 6.44 -9.15 5.03
C SER A 157 7.53 -10.21 5.14
N ARG A 158 8.72 -9.77 5.53
CA ARG A 158 9.92 -10.63 5.68
C ARG A 158 10.48 -10.49 7.08
N LEU A 159 11.08 -11.56 7.59
CA LEU A 159 11.68 -11.58 8.92
C LEU A 159 12.69 -10.45 9.10
N LYS A 160 12.72 -9.88 10.30
CA LYS A 160 13.70 -8.87 10.67
C LYS A 160 15.11 -9.48 10.66
N ASN A 161 16.04 -8.84 9.97
CA ASN A 161 17.46 -9.15 10.01
C ASN A 161 18.26 -7.82 9.99
N PRO A 162 19.59 -7.83 10.14
CA PRO A 162 20.38 -6.60 10.18
C PRO A 162 20.28 -5.73 8.92
N THR A 163 19.82 -6.28 7.80
CA THR A 163 19.65 -5.57 6.53
C THR A 163 18.18 -5.32 6.16
N THR A 164 17.23 -5.98 6.82
CA THR A 164 15.78 -5.88 6.54
C THR A 164 15.02 -5.55 7.81
N PHE A 165 14.61 -4.30 7.94
CA PHE A 165 13.84 -3.79 9.06
C PHE A 165 13.11 -2.51 8.66
N SER A 166 12.04 -2.19 9.36
CA SER A 166 11.27 -0.96 9.16
C SER A 166 12.05 0.25 9.69
N LEU A 167 12.17 1.32 8.90
CA LEU A 167 13.10 2.41 9.20
C LEU A 167 12.80 3.13 10.54
N PRO A 168 11.56 3.54 10.86
CA PRO A 168 11.30 4.29 12.10
C PRO A 168 11.39 3.47 13.39
N SER A 169 10.94 2.21 13.40
CA SER A 169 10.90 1.39 14.63
C SER A 169 11.91 0.26 14.66
N HIS A 170 12.64 0.00 13.57
CA HIS A 170 13.49 -1.17 13.39
C HIS A 170 12.73 -2.49 13.65
N LEU A 171 11.45 -2.56 13.27
CA LEU A 171 10.62 -3.75 13.39
C LEU A 171 10.62 -4.55 12.08
N GLN A 172 9.81 -5.60 12.00
CA GLN A 172 9.64 -6.36 10.77
C GLN A 172 8.96 -5.44 9.73
N GLU A 173 9.56 -5.25 8.56
CA GLU A 173 9.01 -4.34 7.56
C GLU A 173 7.85 -4.95 6.77
N VAL A 174 6.97 -4.08 6.30
CA VAL A 174 5.89 -4.42 5.38
C VAL A 174 6.21 -3.79 4.05
N TYR A 175 6.18 -4.61 3.02
CA TYR A 175 6.43 -4.20 1.64
C TYR A 175 5.39 -4.83 0.72
N ALA A 176 5.29 -4.35 -0.50
CA ALA A 176 4.47 -4.97 -1.53
C ALA A 176 5.38 -5.51 -2.63
N THR A 177 5.13 -6.74 -3.08
CA THR A 177 5.93 -7.44 -4.10
C THR A 177 5.12 -7.73 -5.35
N ALA A 178 5.72 -7.50 -6.52
CA ALA A 178 5.16 -7.87 -7.82
C ALA A 178 5.60 -9.26 -8.30
N ALA A 179 6.30 -10.03 -7.44
CA ALA A 179 6.77 -11.36 -7.79
C ALA A 179 5.60 -12.32 -8.09
N GLN A 180 5.67 -13.01 -9.22
CA GLN A 180 4.73 -14.05 -9.62
C GLN A 180 5.44 -15.41 -9.76
N PRO A 181 4.92 -16.49 -9.16
CA PRO A 181 3.75 -16.53 -8.28
C PRO A 181 4.02 -15.80 -6.96
N PHE A 182 2.97 -15.24 -6.35
CA PHE A 182 3.10 -14.53 -5.07
C PHE A 182 3.72 -15.42 -3.98
N PRO A 183 4.72 -14.93 -3.23
CA PRO A 183 5.40 -15.71 -2.21
C PRO A 183 4.49 -15.99 -1.01
N HIS A 184 4.82 -17.00 -0.21
CA HIS A 184 4.08 -17.28 1.03
C HIS A 184 4.15 -16.12 2.05
N ALA A 185 5.18 -15.27 1.95
CA ALA A 185 5.30 -14.01 2.69
C ALA A 185 4.19 -12.99 2.40
N SER A 186 3.36 -13.21 1.38
CA SER A 186 2.19 -12.37 1.07
C SER A 186 0.86 -12.88 1.66
N VAL A 187 0.91 -13.96 2.44
CA VAL A 187 -0.29 -14.61 2.97
C VAL A 187 -0.58 -14.08 4.37
N TRP A 188 -1.82 -13.63 4.54
CA TRP A 188 -2.35 -13.07 5.78
C TRP A 188 -3.60 -13.84 6.23
N THR A 189 -3.94 -13.73 7.51
CA THR A 189 -5.24 -14.13 8.06
C THR A 189 -5.93 -12.93 8.68
N ILE A 190 -7.25 -12.88 8.55
CA ILE A 190 -8.08 -11.97 9.31
C ILE A 190 -8.58 -12.71 10.56
N GLU A 191 -8.39 -12.07 11.71
CA GLU A 191 -8.80 -12.56 13.02
C GLU A 191 -9.68 -11.51 13.71
N HIS A 192 -10.51 -11.98 14.63
CA HIS A 192 -11.35 -11.11 15.44
C HIS A 192 -10.49 -10.23 16.36
N PHE A 193 -10.91 -8.97 16.57
CA PHE A 193 -10.18 -8.02 17.40
C PHE A 193 -10.07 -8.50 18.85
N ASP A 194 -11.18 -8.96 19.42
CA ASP A 194 -11.21 -9.52 20.78
C ASP A 194 -10.60 -10.92 20.80
N PRO A 195 -9.51 -11.16 21.55
CA PRO A 195 -8.88 -12.47 21.68
C PRO A 195 -9.82 -13.57 22.19
N LEU A 196 -10.79 -13.23 23.05
CA LEU A 196 -11.68 -14.22 23.67
C LEU A 196 -12.69 -14.80 22.69
N LEU A 197 -13.03 -14.05 21.65
CA LEU A 197 -14.02 -14.43 20.66
C LEU A 197 -13.41 -15.04 19.40
N ARG A 198 -12.08 -15.19 19.30
CA ARG A 198 -11.42 -15.67 18.07
C ARG A 198 -11.81 -17.09 17.69
N ASP A 199 -11.81 -17.99 18.67
CA ASP A 199 -12.14 -19.40 18.45
C ASP A 199 -13.62 -19.55 18.06
N GLU A 200 -14.50 -18.75 18.66
CA GLU A 200 -15.94 -18.74 18.37
C GLU A 200 -16.23 -18.10 17.01
N ALA A 201 -15.50 -17.03 16.65
CA ALA A 201 -15.66 -16.31 15.40
C ALA A 201 -15.01 -17.02 14.21
N GLU A 202 -14.17 -18.03 14.42
CA GLU A 202 -13.56 -18.78 13.33
C GLU A 202 -14.63 -19.35 12.37
N GLY A 203 -14.44 -19.14 11.07
CA GLY A 203 -15.41 -19.54 10.04
C GLY A 203 -16.62 -18.62 9.88
N HIS A 204 -16.84 -17.65 10.76
CA HIS A 204 -17.89 -16.63 10.59
C HIS A 204 -17.47 -15.57 9.57
N PRO A 205 -18.42 -14.96 8.83
CA PRO A 205 -18.14 -13.88 7.90
C PRO A 205 -17.45 -12.68 8.57
N VAL A 206 -16.47 -12.10 7.89
CA VAL A 206 -15.85 -10.85 8.34
C VAL A 206 -16.79 -9.69 8.03
N PRO A 207 -17.24 -8.93 9.05
CA PRO A 207 -18.13 -7.80 8.85
C PRO A 207 -17.42 -6.65 8.13
N ALA A 208 -18.13 -6.00 7.22
CA ALA A 208 -17.68 -4.77 6.58
C ALA A 208 -17.53 -3.64 7.61
N ASN A 209 -16.51 -2.79 7.46
CA ASN A 209 -16.19 -1.69 8.38
C ASN A 209 -15.92 -2.12 9.84
N GLY A 210 -15.87 -3.43 10.11
CA GLY A 210 -15.59 -3.99 11.41
C GLY A 210 -14.12 -3.91 11.80
N ARG A 211 -13.86 -3.96 13.10
CA ARG A 211 -12.52 -4.01 13.67
C ARG A 211 -11.96 -5.43 13.56
N VAL A 212 -10.75 -5.54 13.04
CA VAL A 212 -10.07 -6.80 12.79
C VAL A 212 -8.58 -6.73 13.14
N ILE A 213 -7.98 -7.90 13.34
CA ILE A 213 -6.54 -8.10 13.38
C ILE A 213 -6.13 -8.79 12.08
N ILE A 214 -5.05 -8.30 11.47
CA ILE A 214 -4.47 -8.92 10.28
C ILE A 214 -3.16 -9.58 10.71
N ARG A 215 -3.12 -10.91 10.72
CA ARG A 215 -1.95 -11.68 11.13
C ARG A 215 -1.18 -12.17 9.91
N HIS A 216 0.13 -12.04 9.94
CA HIS A 216 1.02 -12.57 8.90
C HIS A 216 1.23 -14.08 9.12
N CYS A 217 0.85 -14.91 8.14
CA CYS A 217 0.87 -16.36 8.31
C CYS A 217 2.26 -16.95 8.48
N ALA A 218 3.29 -16.34 7.87
CA ALA A 218 4.64 -16.90 7.94
C ALA A 218 5.36 -16.58 9.26
N THR A 219 5.03 -15.46 9.92
CA THR A 219 5.70 -15.03 11.17
C THR A 219 4.80 -15.03 12.39
N ASN A 220 3.50 -15.31 12.23
CA ASN A 220 2.47 -15.27 13.27
C ASN A 220 2.38 -13.93 14.03
N ALA A 221 2.94 -12.86 13.47
CA ALA A 221 2.91 -11.52 14.03
C ALA A 221 1.87 -10.66 13.29
N CYS A 222 1.33 -9.66 13.99
CA CYS A 222 0.21 -8.86 13.50
C CYS A 222 0.70 -7.64 12.70
N LEU A 223 -0.05 -7.24 11.69
CA LEU A 223 0.13 -5.97 11.01
C LEU A 223 -0.12 -4.83 12.00
N ALA A 224 0.72 -3.82 11.99
CA ALA A 224 0.65 -2.71 12.92
C ALA A 224 0.95 -1.38 12.25
N SER A 225 0.30 -0.32 12.74
CA SER A 225 0.64 1.06 12.46
C SER A 225 1.19 1.72 13.72
N THR A 226 2.45 2.13 13.70
CA THR A 226 3.14 2.64 14.89
C THR A 226 2.91 4.12 15.14
N GLY A 227 2.33 4.84 14.16
CA GLY A 227 2.22 6.30 14.19
C GLY A 227 3.57 7.03 14.08
N LYS A 228 4.71 6.31 13.99
CA LYS A 228 6.02 6.91 13.79
C LYS A 228 6.26 7.18 12.32
N SER A 229 6.97 8.25 12.00
CA SER A 229 7.35 8.58 10.63
C SER A 229 8.84 8.87 10.54
N THR A 230 9.42 8.70 9.35
CA THR A 230 10.83 8.98 9.08
C THR A 230 11.15 10.46 9.08
N ALA A 231 10.17 11.31 8.75
CA ALA A 231 10.31 12.76 8.70
C ALA A 231 8.95 13.44 8.92
N PRO A 232 8.91 14.72 9.35
CA PRO A 232 7.67 15.48 9.41
C PRO A 232 6.95 15.51 8.05
N GLY A 233 5.68 15.10 8.03
CA GLY A 233 4.86 15.05 6.82
C GLY A 233 5.08 13.82 5.92
N ALA A 234 6.00 12.92 6.28
CA ALA A 234 6.11 11.62 5.62
C ALA A 234 4.99 10.67 6.11
N PRO A 235 4.64 9.64 5.32
CA PRO A 235 3.69 8.62 5.76
C PRO A 235 4.14 8.00 7.09
N THR A 236 3.17 7.60 7.90
CA THR A 236 3.44 6.85 9.14
C THR A 236 3.74 5.39 8.83
N GLU A 237 4.60 4.78 9.62
CA GLU A 237 5.12 3.45 9.41
C GLU A 237 4.03 2.38 9.56
N VAL A 238 4.05 1.43 8.63
CA VAL A 238 3.35 0.15 8.74
C VAL A 238 4.41 -0.95 8.90
N CYS A 239 4.28 -1.77 9.93
CA CYS A 239 5.21 -2.84 10.26
C CYS A 239 4.46 -4.12 10.64
N VAL A 240 5.18 -5.23 10.81
CA VAL A 240 4.66 -6.45 11.42
C VAL A 240 5.22 -6.59 12.84
N HIS A 241 4.37 -6.40 13.84
CA HIS A 241 4.70 -6.60 15.24
C HIS A 241 3.41 -6.72 16.05
N THR A 242 3.37 -7.63 17.02
CA THR A 242 2.21 -7.77 17.91
C THR A 242 2.48 -7.00 19.19
N PHE A 243 1.88 -5.82 19.31
CA PHE A 243 1.89 -5.01 20.53
C PHE A 243 0.85 -5.56 21.48
N PHE A 244 1.27 -5.89 22.71
CA PHE A 244 0.39 -6.45 23.73
C PHE A 244 0.25 -5.50 24.91
N ASN A 245 -0.97 -5.36 25.40
CA ASN A 245 -1.23 -4.70 26.67
C ASN A 245 -0.89 -5.64 27.86
N THR A 246 -1.09 -5.14 29.08
CA THR A 246 -0.85 -5.89 30.32
C THR A 246 -1.65 -7.20 30.42
N HIS A 247 -2.77 -7.31 29.72
CA HIS A 247 -3.65 -8.48 29.68
C HIS A 247 -3.37 -9.42 28.50
N LYS A 248 -2.27 -9.22 27.77
CA LYS A 248 -1.91 -9.98 26.54
C LYS A 248 -2.94 -9.86 25.42
N ALA A 249 -3.77 -8.83 25.43
CA ALA A 249 -4.58 -8.46 24.28
C ALA A 249 -3.80 -7.48 23.39
N GLU A 250 -4.03 -7.56 22.09
CA GLU A 250 -3.40 -6.66 21.13
C GLU A 250 -3.76 -5.19 21.41
N GLU A 251 -2.80 -4.29 21.24
CA GLU A 251 -3.00 -2.86 21.41
C GLU A 251 -3.58 -2.20 20.14
N PRO A 252 -4.11 -0.95 20.23
CA PRO A 252 -4.74 -0.27 19.09
C PRO A 252 -3.85 -0.11 17.84
N GLN A 253 -2.52 -0.18 17.96
CA GLN A 253 -1.59 -0.18 16.83
C GLN A 253 -1.85 -1.37 15.90
N ASN A 254 -2.36 -2.48 16.42
CA ASN A 254 -2.70 -3.68 15.67
C ASN A 254 -4.14 -3.72 15.17
N HIS A 255 -4.97 -2.76 15.54
CA HIS A 255 -6.37 -2.72 15.14
C HIS A 255 -6.53 -2.05 13.78
N TRP A 256 -7.19 -2.78 12.88
CA TRP A 256 -7.51 -2.31 11.54
C TRP A 256 -9.02 -2.35 11.33
N ALA A 257 -9.53 -1.45 10.49
CA ALA A 257 -10.88 -1.56 9.96
C ALA A 257 -10.83 -1.78 8.44
N LEU A 258 -11.64 -2.73 7.96
CA LEU A 258 -11.81 -2.99 6.53
C LEU A 258 -12.86 -2.01 5.99
N VAL A 259 -12.40 -0.86 5.53
CA VAL A 259 -13.28 0.18 5.01
C VAL A 259 -13.87 -0.27 3.69
N MET A 260 -15.20 -0.30 3.62
CA MET A 260 -16.00 -0.62 2.44
C MET A 260 -17.10 0.42 2.24
N ASP A 261 -17.62 0.54 1.01
CA ASP A 261 -18.65 1.52 0.64
C ASP A 261 -20.04 1.05 1.08
N ASP A 262 -20.24 1.00 2.40
CA ASP A 262 -21.55 0.77 3.01
C ASP A 262 -22.07 2.08 3.59
N GLU A 263 -23.34 2.37 3.32
CA GLU A 263 -24.11 3.37 4.06
C GLU A 263 -24.13 2.97 5.55
N PRO A 264 -23.94 3.91 6.50
CA PRO A 264 -24.05 3.59 7.91
C PRO A 264 -25.40 2.89 8.17
N PRO A 265 -25.45 1.85 9.02
CA PRO A 265 -26.69 1.15 9.29
C PRO A 265 -27.74 2.17 9.71
N GLN A 266 -28.81 2.30 8.92
CA GLN A 266 -29.88 3.22 9.25
C GLN A 266 -30.44 2.84 10.62
N PRO A 267 -30.64 3.79 11.54
CA PRO A 267 -31.28 3.49 12.81
C PRO A 267 -32.67 2.93 12.50
N ASN A 268 -32.91 1.67 12.89
CA ASN A 268 -34.24 1.07 12.80
C ASN A 268 -35.26 2.00 13.51
N PRO A 269 -36.45 2.20 12.93
CA PRO A 269 -37.50 3.07 13.50
C PRO A 269 -38.05 2.54 14.84
#